data_AF-A0A1B6JPB7-F1
#
_entry.id   AF-A0A1B6JPB7-F1
#
_cell.length_a   1.000
_cell.length_b   1.000
_cell.length_c   1.000
_cell.angle_alpha   90.00
_cell.angle_beta   90.00
_cell.angle_gamma   90.00
#
_symmetry.space_group_name_H-M   'P 1'
#
loop_
_entity.id
_entity.type
_entity.pdbx_description
1 polymer ?
#
loop_
_entity_poly.entity_id
_entity_poly.type
_entity_poly.pdbx_seq_one_letter_code
_entity_poly.pdbx_strand_id
1 'polypeptide(L)'
;EEEEQFLNENSPPPSENGSPLPAEPPKADGRGSSGRKRMKRNKTKCYRDLEELKLKYKKSTQKAERYKKRYLRLLKSTEMGNTVSTPRTKVKQLLKGQAISAVVRKKLVFGELLEQEVSKTYRNTANTREKHLIRNMFNPDNLRKYKVKKSVERLVGINKAKYNKNYKTLQ
;
A
#
# COMPACT_ATOMS: atom_id res chain seq x y z
N GLU A 1 -94.27 -63.63 20.49
CA GLU A 1 -92.89 -63.76 21.00
C GLU A 1 -91.91 -64.06 19.85
N GLU A 2 -92.01 -63.37 18.70
CA GLU A 2 -91.16 -63.67 17.52
C GLU A 2 -90.57 -62.43 16.83
N GLU A 3 -90.70 -61.23 17.42
CA GLU A 3 -90.18 -59.98 16.82
C GLU A 3 -88.89 -59.45 17.49
N GLU A 4 -88.45 -60.02 18.62
CA GLU A 4 -87.22 -59.57 19.31
C GLU A 4 -85.92 -60.24 18.83
N GLN A 5 -85.99 -61.22 17.93
CA GLN A 5 -84.80 -61.99 17.50
C GLN A 5 -84.13 -61.47 16.21
N PHE A 6 -84.73 -60.52 15.48
CA PHE A 6 -84.20 -60.06 14.18
C PHE A 6 -83.41 -58.74 14.21
N LEU A 7 -83.20 -58.14 15.38
CA LEU A 7 -82.45 -56.88 15.54
C LEU A 7 -81.02 -57.05 16.07
N ASN A 8 -80.59 -58.29 16.34
CA ASN A 8 -79.29 -58.56 16.95
C ASN A 8 -78.23 -59.12 15.97
N GLU A 9 -78.57 -59.31 14.68
CA GLU A 9 -77.65 -59.88 13.66
C GLU A 9 -76.97 -58.83 12.76
N ASN A 10 -77.29 -57.54 12.91
CA ASN A 10 -76.68 -56.45 12.13
C ASN A 10 -75.93 -55.40 12.96
N SER A 11 -75.59 -55.73 14.21
CA SER A 11 -74.67 -54.91 15.00
C SER A 11 -73.23 -55.40 14.77
N PRO A 12 -72.30 -54.57 14.29
CA PRO A 12 -70.91 -54.98 14.09
C PRO A 12 -70.32 -55.47 15.43
N PRO A 13 -69.46 -56.51 15.41
CA PRO A 13 -68.96 -57.13 16.64
C PRO A 13 -68.25 -56.09 17.52
N PRO A 14 -68.38 -56.18 18.86
CA PRO A 14 -67.68 -55.30 19.79
C PRO A 14 -66.17 -55.39 19.52
N SER A 15 -65.56 -54.24 19.25
CA SER A 15 -64.15 -54.15 18.86
C SER A 15 -63.24 -54.78 19.91
N GLU A 16 -62.62 -55.90 19.57
CA GLU A 16 -61.45 -56.38 20.28
C GLU A 16 -60.36 -55.31 20.19
N ASN A 17 -59.72 -55.01 21.33
CA ASN A 17 -58.64 -54.04 21.48
C ASN A 17 -57.54 -54.27 20.42
N GLY A 18 -57.69 -53.59 19.28
CA GLY A 18 -56.69 -53.52 18.24
C GLY A 18 -55.49 -52.77 18.79
N SER A 19 -54.39 -53.50 18.96
CA SER A 19 -53.06 -52.94 19.18
C SER A 19 -52.83 -51.79 18.19
N PRO A 20 -52.22 -50.65 18.61
CA PRO A 20 -51.96 -49.56 17.68
C PRO A 20 -51.00 -50.09 16.60
N LEU A 21 -51.53 -50.27 15.39
CA LEU A 21 -50.72 -50.41 14.19
C LEU A 21 -49.72 -49.25 14.19
N PRO A 22 -48.41 -49.49 13.99
CA PRO A 22 -47.45 -48.40 13.97
C PRO A 22 -47.85 -47.46 12.83
N ALA A 23 -48.18 -46.21 13.19
CA ALA A 23 -48.43 -45.16 12.22
C ALA A 23 -47.25 -45.15 11.24
N GLU A 24 -47.51 -45.37 9.95
CA GLU A 24 -46.47 -45.22 8.93
C GLU A 24 -45.86 -43.83 9.08
N PRO A 25 -44.53 -43.70 9.18
CA PRO A 25 -43.91 -42.39 9.27
C PRO A 25 -44.33 -41.57 8.04
N PRO A 26 -44.65 -40.27 8.19
CA PRO A 26 -45.05 -39.45 7.06
C PRO A 26 -44.00 -39.55 5.97
N LYS A 27 -44.41 -39.98 4.76
CA LYS A 27 -43.52 -40.10 3.60
C LYS A 27 -42.80 -38.77 3.42
N ALA A 28 -41.50 -38.76 3.72
CA ALA A 28 -40.70 -37.55 3.65
C ALA A 28 -40.77 -36.98 2.23
N ASP A 29 -41.28 -35.76 2.08
CA ASP A 29 -41.35 -35.04 0.81
C ASP A 29 -39.95 -34.84 0.22
N GLY A 30 -39.47 -35.83 -0.55
CA GLY A 30 -38.15 -35.84 -1.20
C GLY A 30 -37.94 -34.66 -2.16
N ARG A 31 -39.04 -34.07 -2.66
CA ARG A 31 -39.05 -32.88 -3.53
C ARG A 31 -38.66 -31.61 -2.77
N GLY A 32 -39.11 -31.42 -1.52
CA GLY A 32 -38.75 -30.26 -0.70
C GLY A 32 -37.30 -30.31 -0.21
N SER A 33 -36.82 -31.49 0.19
CA SER A 33 -35.45 -31.68 0.68
C SER A 33 -34.39 -31.54 -0.44
N SER A 34 -34.69 -32.03 -1.65
CA SER A 34 -33.83 -31.85 -2.83
C SER A 34 -33.76 -30.39 -3.29
N GLY A 35 -34.88 -29.66 -3.29
CA GLY A 35 -34.93 -28.23 -3.59
C GLY A 35 -34.09 -27.39 -2.62
N ARG A 36 -34.22 -27.63 -1.31
CA ARG A 36 -33.40 -26.95 -0.28
C ARG A 36 -31.90 -27.24 -0.45
N LYS A 37 -31.52 -28.48 -0.77
CA LYS A 37 -30.13 -28.85 -1.06
C LYS A 37 -29.60 -28.13 -2.30
N ARG A 38 -30.39 -28.03 -3.37
CA ARG A 38 -30.02 -27.30 -4.59
C ARG A 38 -29.86 -25.80 -4.33
N MET A 39 -30.78 -25.19 -3.59
CA MET A 39 -30.69 -23.79 -3.19
C MET A 39 -29.43 -23.51 -2.37
N LYS A 40 -29.14 -24.35 -1.37
CA LYS A 40 -27.93 -24.21 -0.53
C LYS A 40 -26.66 -24.31 -1.37
N ARG A 41 -26.58 -25.30 -2.28
CA ARG A 41 -25.44 -25.45 -3.21
C ARG A 41 -25.26 -24.23 -4.10
N ASN A 42 -26.34 -23.72 -4.69
CA ASN A 42 -26.30 -22.53 -5.54
C ASN A 42 -25.87 -21.28 -4.76
N LYS A 43 -26.39 -21.09 -3.54
CA LYS A 43 -26.01 -19.99 -2.66
C LYS A 43 -24.54 -20.05 -2.28
N THR A 44 -24.04 -21.23 -1.88
CA THR A 44 -22.61 -21.43 -1.59
C THR A 44 -21.74 -21.21 -2.82
N LYS A 45 -22.15 -21.68 -4.00
CA LYS A 45 -21.43 -21.44 -5.26
C LYS A 45 -21.35 -19.95 -5.56
N CYS A 46 -22.45 -19.23 -5.46
CA CYS A 46 -22.49 -17.79 -5.69
C CYS A 46 -21.54 -17.01 -4.75
N TYR A 47 -21.50 -17.36 -3.45
CA TYR A 47 -20.56 -16.72 -2.53
C TYR A 47 -19.09 -17.03 -2.86
N ARG A 48 -18.77 -18.27 -3.23
CA ARG A 48 -17.42 -18.65 -3.68
C ARG A 48 -17.01 -17.88 -4.92
N ASP A 49 -17.90 -17.82 -5.91
CA ASP A 49 -17.67 -17.08 -7.15
C ASP A 49 -17.45 -15.59 -6.86
N LEU A 50 -18.22 -15.02 -5.93
CA LEU A 50 -18.10 -13.62 -5.50
C LEU A 50 -16.75 -13.35 -4.80
N GLU A 51 -16.31 -14.24 -3.91
CA GLU A 51 -15.00 -14.15 -3.27
C GLU A 51 -13.84 -14.28 -4.27
N GLU A 52 -13.93 -15.23 -5.20
CA GLU A 52 -12.95 -15.36 -6.28
C GLU A 52 -12.88 -14.10 -7.13
N LEU A 53 -14.03 -13.53 -7.48
CA LEU A 53 -14.10 -12.32 -8.30
C LEU A 53 -13.51 -11.11 -7.56
N LYS A 54 -13.80 -10.96 -6.26
CA LYS A 54 -13.16 -9.95 -5.40
C LYS A 54 -11.65 -10.11 -5.36
N LEU A 55 -11.15 -11.34 -5.22
CA LEU A 55 -9.71 -11.61 -5.22
C LEU A 55 -9.07 -11.27 -6.57
N LYS A 56 -9.70 -11.66 -7.68
CA LYS A 56 -9.25 -11.34 -9.04
C LYS A 56 -9.21 -9.83 -9.26
N TYR A 57 -10.25 -9.11 -8.83
CA TYR A 57 -10.31 -7.65 -8.89
C TYR A 57 -9.19 -6.99 -8.06
N LYS A 58 -8.98 -7.42 -6.81
CA LYS A 58 -7.88 -6.93 -5.96
C LYS A 58 -6.50 -7.18 -6.58
N LYS A 59 -6.27 -8.36 -7.15
CA LYS A 59 -5.01 -8.67 -7.85
C LYS A 59 -4.82 -7.80 -9.09
N SER A 60 -5.89 -7.57 -9.87
CA SER A 60 -5.86 -6.73 -11.07
C SER A 60 -5.56 -5.27 -10.73
N THR A 61 -6.25 -4.72 -9.73
CA THR A 61 -6.02 -3.34 -9.25
C THR A 61 -4.61 -3.14 -8.71
N GLN A 62 -4.09 -4.07 -7.91
CA GLN A 62 -2.69 -4.03 -7.44
C GLN A 62 -1.69 -4.08 -8.60
N LYS A 63 -1.93 -4.92 -9.62
CA LYS A 63 -1.10 -4.95 -10.83
C LYS A 63 -1.17 -3.62 -11.56
N ALA A 64 -2.37 -3.08 -11.80
CA ALA A 64 -2.57 -1.81 -12.47
C ALA A 64 -1.84 -0.66 -11.74
N GLU A 65 -1.95 -0.59 -10.42
CA GLU A 65 -1.18 0.38 -9.63
C GLU A 65 0.32 0.21 -9.75
N ARG A 66 0.82 -1.03 -9.72
CA ARG A 66 2.25 -1.32 -9.89
C ARG A 66 2.72 -0.85 -11.26
N TYR A 67 1.98 -1.14 -12.32
CA TYR A 67 2.30 -0.68 -13.67
C TYR A 67 2.20 0.84 -13.80
N LYS A 68 1.17 1.48 -13.24
CA LYS A 68 1.05 2.94 -13.18
C LYS A 68 2.27 3.57 -12.49
N LYS A 69 2.64 3.07 -11.32
CA LYS A 69 3.83 3.54 -10.57
C LYS A 69 5.12 3.33 -11.37
N ARG A 70 5.25 2.20 -12.08
CA ARG A 70 6.41 1.92 -12.95
C ARG A 70 6.47 2.86 -14.14
N TYR A 71 5.33 3.08 -14.81
CA TYR A 71 5.20 4.00 -15.92
C TYR A 71 5.56 5.42 -15.50
N LEU A 72 5.00 5.93 -14.39
CA LEU A 72 5.33 7.26 -13.87
C LEU A 72 6.81 7.43 -13.53
N ARG A 73 7.46 6.38 -12.99
CA ARG A 73 8.91 6.40 -12.75
C ARG A 73 9.72 6.44 -14.04
N LEU A 74 9.28 5.68 -15.05
CA LEU A 74 9.93 5.65 -16.36
C LEU A 74 9.77 6.98 -17.08
N LEU A 75 8.54 7.50 -17.11
CA LEU A 75 8.19 8.79 -17.69
C LEU A 75 9.02 9.91 -17.06
N LYS A 76 9.10 9.94 -15.73
CA LYS A 76 9.97 10.89 -15.02
C LYS A 76 11.45 10.72 -15.39
N SER A 77 11.93 9.51 -15.64
CA SER A 77 13.33 9.31 -16.08
C SER A 77 13.57 9.76 -17.52
N THR A 78 12.58 9.65 -18.40
CA THR A 78 12.68 10.07 -19.81
C THR A 78 12.48 11.57 -19.99
N GLU A 79 11.47 12.15 -19.33
CA GLU A 79 11.17 13.60 -19.37
C GLU A 79 12.30 14.43 -18.75
N MET A 80 12.91 13.94 -17.67
CA MET A 80 14.01 14.63 -17.01
C MET A 80 15.35 14.40 -17.73
N GLY A 81 15.35 13.66 -18.85
CA GLY A 81 16.55 13.15 -19.50
C GLY A 81 17.36 12.25 -18.57
N ASN A 82 18.34 11.53 -19.10
CA ASN A 82 19.34 10.82 -18.27
C ASN A 82 20.20 11.76 -17.38
N THR A 83 19.82 13.03 -17.25
CA THR A 83 20.57 14.13 -16.62
C THR A 83 20.17 14.38 -15.17
N VAL A 84 18.98 13.99 -14.70
CA VAL A 84 18.64 14.17 -13.27
C VAL A 84 19.14 13.01 -12.42
N SER A 85 20.40 13.16 -11.99
CA SER A 85 21.01 12.24 -11.02
C SER A 85 20.48 12.50 -9.61
N THR A 86 19.73 11.53 -9.08
CA THR A 86 19.36 11.46 -7.66
C THR A 86 20.60 11.43 -6.75
N PRO A 87 20.51 11.86 -5.48
CA PRO A 87 21.63 11.76 -4.52
C PRO A 87 22.24 10.35 -4.48
N ARG A 88 21.39 9.32 -4.54
CA ARG A 88 21.83 7.92 -4.52
C ARG A 88 22.56 7.50 -5.80
N THR A 89 22.13 7.98 -6.96
CA THR A 89 22.82 7.70 -8.23
C THR A 89 24.14 8.44 -8.33
N LYS A 90 24.21 9.70 -7.85
CA LYS A 90 25.47 10.45 -7.76
C LYS A 90 26.49 9.75 -6.87
N VAL A 91 26.10 9.34 -5.66
CA VAL A 91 26.99 8.59 -4.77
C VAL A 91 27.38 7.24 -5.38
N LYS A 92 26.45 6.54 -6.05
CA LYS A 92 26.78 5.28 -6.74
C LYS A 92 27.81 5.49 -7.86
N GLN A 93 27.71 6.60 -8.60
CA GLN A 93 28.68 6.95 -9.64
C GLN A 93 30.03 7.36 -9.03
N LEU A 94 30.02 8.15 -7.96
CA LEU A 94 31.21 8.59 -7.24
C LEU A 94 32.00 7.39 -6.67
N LEU A 95 31.29 6.39 -6.14
CA LEU A 95 31.87 5.21 -5.52
C LEU A 95 32.01 4.02 -6.48
N LYS A 96 31.91 4.24 -7.80
CA LYS A 96 31.90 3.15 -8.79
C LYS A 96 33.17 2.31 -8.66
N GLY A 97 33.00 1.01 -8.37
CA GLY A 97 34.11 0.07 -8.20
C GLY A 97 34.71 -0.01 -6.80
N GLN A 98 34.22 0.77 -5.83
CA GLN A 98 34.73 0.76 -4.45
C GLN A 98 33.79 0.04 -3.49
N ALA A 99 34.34 -0.91 -2.73
CA ALA A 99 33.65 -1.57 -1.63
C ALA A 99 33.70 -0.68 -0.38
N ILE A 100 32.55 -0.13 0.00
CA ILE A 100 32.43 0.82 1.11
C ILE A 100 31.31 0.38 2.03
N SER A 101 31.51 0.57 3.34
CA SER A 101 30.53 0.22 4.37
C SER A 101 29.19 0.95 4.15
N ALA A 102 28.10 0.30 4.56
CA ALA A 102 26.76 0.87 4.41
C ALA A 102 26.62 2.22 5.15
N VAL A 103 27.31 2.39 6.28
CA VAL A 103 27.30 3.63 7.08
C VAL A 103 27.92 4.79 6.30
N VAL A 104 29.09 4.59 5.70
CA VAL A 104 29.77 5.63 4.90
C VAL A 104 28.92 6.00 3.69
N ARG A 105 28.34 5.00 3.01
CA ARG A 105 27.44 5.24 1.88
C ARG A 105 26.22 6.09 2.29
N LYS A 106 25.60 5.80 3.44
CA LYS A 106 24.48 6.60 3.96
C LYS A 106 24.90 8.05 4.25
N LYS A 107 26.06 8.27 4.88
CA LYS A 107 26.59 9.62 5.14
C LYS A 107 26.82 10.41 3.86
N LEU A 108 27.37 9.77 2.82
CA LEU A 108 27.58 10.41 1.52
C LEU A 108 26.26 10.78 0.84
N VAL A 109 25.26 9.88 0.87
CA VAL A 109 23.92 10.17 0.33
C VAL A 109 23.26 11.31 1.08
N PHE A 110 23.42 11.36 2.40
CA PHE A 110 22.94 12.46 3.23
C PHE A 110 23.60 13.79 2.87
N GLY A 111 24.93 13.79 2.65
CA GLY A 111 25.66 14.98 2.20
C GLY A 111 25.13 15.51 0.86
N GLU A 112 24.95 14.64 -0.14
CA GLU A 112 24.38 15.01 -1.44
C GLU A 112 22.93 15.51 -1.33
N LEU A 113 22.13 14.95 -0.43
CA LEU A 113 20.77 15.41 -0.19
C LEU A 113 20.76 16.82 0.42
N LEU A 114 21.56 17.06 1.46
CA LEU A 114 21.70 18.38 2.06
C LEU A 114 22.19 19.41 1.05
N GLU A 115 23.17 19.04 0.23
CA GLU A 115 23.69 19.88 -0.84
C GLU A 115 22.57 20.33 -1.80
N GLN A 116 21.73 19.38 -2.25
CA GLN A 116 20.61 19.66 -3.12
C GLN A 116 19.56 20.55 -2.47
N GLU A 117 19.17 20.27 -1.23
CA GLU A 117 18.16 21.04 -0.52
C GLU A 117 18.65 22.47 -0.22
N VAL A 118 19.88 22.66 0.25
CA VAL A 118 20.44 24.00 0.50
C VAL A 118 20.51 24.80 -0.81
N SER A 119 21.00 24.20 -1.89
CA SER A 119 21.07 24.84 -3.20
C SER A 119 19.68 25.25 -3.72
N LYS A 120 18.71 24.35 -3.59
CA LYS A 120 17.32 24.59 -3.99
C LYS A 120 16.69 25.69 -3.17
N THR A 121 16.80 25.64 -1.84
CA THR A 121 16.30 26.68 -0.94
C THR A 121 16.91 28.03 -1.30
N TYR A 122 18.24 28.11 -1.44
CA TYR A 122 18.92 29.36 -1.79
C TYR A 122 18.46 29.95 -3.13
N ARG A 123 18.28 29.09 -4.16
CA ARG A 123 17.83 29.51 -5.50
C ARG A 123 16.37 29.98 -5.49
N ASN A 124 15.52 29.33 -4.71
CA ASN A 124 14.09 29.62 -4.65
C ASN A 124 13.77 30.82 -3.74
N THR A 125 14.63 31.13 -2.77
CA THR A 125 14.48 32.33 -1.95
C THR A 125 14.58 33.58 -2.83
N ALA A 126 13.58 34.46 -2.78
CA ALA A 126 13.64 35.77 -3.41
C ALA A 126 14.28 36.81 -2.49
N ASN A 127 14.03 36.70 -1.18
CA ASN A 127 14.46 37.67 -0.17
C ASN A 127 15.98 37.66 0.04
N THR A 128 16.60 38.83 -0.09
CA THR A 128 18.06 38.99 0.08
C THR A 128 18.50 38.73 1.53
N ARG A 129 17.66 39.05 2.52
CA ARG A 129 17.95 38.78 3.94
C ARG A 129 18.05 37.29 4.22
N GLU A 130 17.12 36.50 3.70
CA GLU A 130 17.12 35.04 3.85
C GLU A 130 18.31 34.40 3.12
N LYS A 131 18.66 34.90 1.91
CA LYS A 131 19.89 34.49 1.23
C LYS A 131 21.14 34.75 2.08
N HIS A 132 21.19 35.86 2.80
CA HIS A 132 22.27 36.17 3.73
C HIS A 132 22.29 35.22 4.93
N LEU A 133 21.14 34.87 5.51
CA LEU A 133 21.07 33.88 6.59
C LEU A 133 21.61 32.53 6.14
N ILE A 134 21.16 32.03 4.98
CA ILE A 134 21.62 30.75 4.40
C ILE A 134 23.14 30.77 4.18
N ARG A 135 23.68 31.89 3.68
CA ARG A 135 25.12 32.06 3.50
C ARG A 135 25.87 32.04 4.83
N ASN A 136 25.34 32.69 5.86
CA ASN A 136 25.97 32.81 7.17
C ASN A 136 25.90 31.52 7.99
N MET A 137 25.08 30.53 7.61
CA MET A 137 25.09 29.20 8.22
C MET A 137 26.46 28.51 8.09
N PHE A 138 27.26 28.87 7.09
CA PHE A 138 28.59 28.30 6.88
C PHE A 138 29.68 29.16 7.51
N ASN A 139 30.35 28.63 8.54
CA ASN A 139 31.49 29.32 9.15
C ASN A 139 32.72 29.29 8.21
N PRO A 140 33.29 30.46 7.83
CA PRO A 140 34.47 30.56 6.96
C PRO A 140 35.65 29.69 7.38
N ASP A 141 35.96 29.67 8.66
CA ASP A 141 37.21 29.12 9.17
C ASP A 141 37.18 27.61 9.05
N ASN A 142 36.03 27.01 9.31
CA ASN A 142 35.77 25.60 9.05
C ASN A 142 35.85 25.29 7.55
N LEU A 143 35.26 26.13 6.69
CA LEU A 143 35.34 25.90 5.23
C LEU A 143 36.78 25.97 4.71
N ARG A 144 37.61 26.86 5.26
CA ARG A 144 39.02 27.00 4.90
C ARG A 144 39.85 25.83 5.45
N LYS A 145 39.65 25.47 6.73
CA LYS A 145 40.34 24.36 7.40
C LYS A 145 40.14 23.03 6.66
N TYR A 146 38.90 22.72 6.28
CA TYR A 146 38.56 21.46 5.60
C TYR A 146 38.59 21.56 4.07
N LYS A 147 39.05 22.67 3.48
CA LYS A 147 39.19 22.88 2.03
C LYS A 147 37.89 22.68 1.22
N VAL A 148 36.72 22.88 1.83
CA VAL A 148 35.40 22.72 1.19
C VAL A 148 34.78 24.03 0.70
N LYS A 149 35.51 25.15 0.82
CA LYS A 149 35.06 26.49 0.42
C LYS A 149 34.50 26.54 -1.01
N LYS A 150 35.21 25.96 -1.99
CA LYS A 150 34.79 25.96 -3.41
C LYS A 150 33.46 25.24 -3.62
N SER A 151 33.21 24.16 -2.86
CA SER A 151 31.94 23.42 -2.95
C SER A 151 30.78 24.29 -2.47
N VAL A 152 30.95 24.99 -1.35
CA VAL A 152 29.92 25.92 -0.82
C VAL A 152 29.73 27.14 -1.73
N GLU A 153 30.80 27.68 -2.31
CA GLU A 153 30.72 28.76 -3.30
C GLU A 153 29.87 28.37 -4.51
N ARG A 154 30.03 27.14 -5.02
CA ARG A 154 29.21 26.60 -6.12
C ARG A 154 27.74 26.47 -5.74
N LEU A 155 27.45 26.17 -4.48
CA LEU A 155 26.08 25.95 -4.00
C LEU A 155 25.29 27.23 -3.80
N VAL A 156 25.90 28.20 -3.13
CA VAL A 156 25.22 29.41 -2.62
C VAL A 156 25.69 30.65 -3.40
N GLY A 157 26.47 30.51 -4.47
CA GLY A 157 26.92 31.62 -5.31
C GLY A 157 27.70 32.68 -4.52
N ILE A 158 28.55 32.24 -3.58
CA ILE A 158 29.28 33.14 -2.68
C ILE A 158 30.35 33.88 -3.48
N ASN A 159 30.17 35.18 -3.69
CA ASN A 159 31.12 36.01 -4.41
C ASN A 159 32.38 36.31 -3.56
N LYS A 160 33.59 36.09 -4.12
CA LYS A 160 34.91 36.23 -3.47
C LYS A 160 35.08 37.58 -2.75
N ALA A 161 34.57 38.66 -3.32
CA ALA A 161 34.76 40.03 -2.81
C ALA A 161 34.12 40.28 -1.43
N LYS A 162 33.07 39.54 -1.05
CA LYS A 162 32.31 39.77 0.19
C LYS A 162 32.88 39.06 1.42
N TYR A 163 33.70 38.02 1.24
CA TYR A 163 34.33 37.32 2.36
C TYR A 163 35.48 38.13 2.98
N ASN A 164 36.06 39.06 2.21
CA ASN A 164 37.19 39.86 2.65
C ASN A 164 36.84 41.05 3.56
N LYS A 165 35.56 41.37 3.72
CA LYS A 165 35.11 42.50 4.55
C LYS A 165 34.69 42.07 5.96
N ASN A 166 34.07 40.90 6.12
CA ASN A 166 33.47 40.51 7.41
C ASN A 166 34.48 40.04 8.48
N TYR A 167 35.75 39.77 8.14
CA TYR A 167 36.77 39.47 9.15
C TYR A 167 37.48 40.70 9.71
N LYS A 168 37.29 41.89 9.11
CA LYS A 168 37.88 43.15 9.61
C LYS A 168 36.95 43.93 10.55
N THR A 169 35.69 43.51 10.67
CA THR A 169 34.66 44.20 11.47
C THR A 169 34.33 43.46 12.77
N LEU A 170 35.14 42.47 13.16
CA LEU A 170 34.98 41.66 14.39
C LEU A 170 36.28 41.60 15.22
N GLN A 171 37.21 42.53 14.97
CA GLN A 171 38.32 42.87 15.86
C GLN A 171 38.11 44.31 16.32
#